data_AF-A0A6G2D744-F1
#
_entry.id   AF-A0A6G2D744-F1
#
_cell.length_a   1.000
_cell.length_b   1.000
_cell.length_c   1.000
_cell.angle_alpha   90.00
_cell.angle_beta   90.00
_cell.angle_gamma   90.00
#
_symmetry.space_group_name_H-M   'P 1'
#
loop_
_entity.id
_entity.type
_entity.pdbx_description
1 polymer ?
#
loop_
_entity_poly.entity_id
_entity_poly.type
_entity_poly.pdbx_seq_one_letter_code
_entity_poly.pdbx_strand_id
1 'polypeptide(L)' 'FYLLQELKKKQLLSLIKEQIRDGLVYVGESAGAIITAKDIDYNKLMDDKTVATELSDTAGLDEVEFYILPHYGEEPFT' A
#
# COMPACT_ATOMS: atom_id res chain seq x y z
N PHE A 1 1.44 -3.74 -5.91
CA PHE A 1 0.28 -3.14 -6.63
C PHE A 1 -1.03 -3.94 -6.55
N TYR A 2 -1.02 -5.26 -6.77
CA TYR A 2 -2.23 -6.11 -6.76
C TYR A 2 -3.10 -5.97 -5.50
N LEU A 3 -2.48 -5.93 -4.31
CA LEU A 3 -3.20 -5.72 -3.04
C LEU A 3 -4.08 -4.46 -3.06
N LEU A 4 -3.51 -3.33 -3.48
CA LEU A 4 -4.23 -2.06 -3.56
C LEU A 4 -5.39 -2.13 -4.56
N GLN A 5 -5.20 -2.83 -5.69
CA GLN A 5 -6.26 -3.07 -6.67
C GLN A 5 -7.44 -3.81 -6.04
N GLU A 6 -7.19 -4.94 -5.40
CA GLU A 6 -8.26 -5.77 -4.84
C GLU A 6 -9.02 -5.04 -3.73
N LEU A 7 -8.32 -4.26 -2.90
CA LEU A 7 -8.95 -3.42 -1.89
C LEU A 7 -9.82 -2.31 -2.50
N LYS A 8 -9.34 -1.63 -3.54
CA LYS A 8 -10.12 -0.60 -4.26
C LYS A 8 -11.32 -1.19 -4.98
N LYS A 9 -11.14 -2.32 -5.68
CA LYS A 9 -12.21 -3.05 -6.37
C LYS A 9 -13.33 -3.46 -5.43
N LYS A 10 -12.99 -3.84 -4.20
CA LYS A 10 -13.94 -4.18 -3.13
C LYS A 10 -14.41 -2.97 -2.31
N GLN A 11 -13.95 -1.76 -2.61
CA GLN A 11 -14.27 -0.52 -1.90
C GLN A 11 -13.95 -0.59 -0.39
N LEU A 12 -12.84 -1.24 -0.03
CA LEU A 12 -12.47 -1.51 1.37
C LEU A 12 -11.58 -0.45 2.00
N LEU A 13 -10.99 0.46 1.21
CA LEU A 13 -10.05 1.45 1.76
C LEU A 13 -10.70 2.36 2.81
N SER A 14 -11.91 2.86 2.56
CA SER A 14 -12.64 3.70 3.51
C SER A 14 -12.90 2.97 4.84
N LEU A 15 -13.35 1.71 4.76
CA LEU A 15 -13.61 0.88 5.94
C LEU A 15 -12.33 0.66 6.75
N ILE A 16 -11.21 0.34 6.09
CA ILE A 16 -9.92 0.14 6.78
C ILE A 16 -9.49 1.43 7.51
N LYS A 17 -9.59 2.60 6.85
CA LYS A 17 -9.25 3.89 7.45
C LYS A 17 -10.16 4.23 8.64
N GLU A 18 -11.44 3.94 8.53
CA GLU A 18 -12.41 4.12 9.62
C GLU A 18 -12.05 3.25 10.83
N GLN A 19 -11.80 1.96 10.62
CA GLN A 19 -11.43 1.04 11.71
C GLN A 19 -10.12 1.45 12.41
N ILE A 20 -9.12 1.90 11.65
CA ILE A 20 -7.87 2.43 12.23
C ILE A 20 -8.16 3.64 13.12
N ARG A 21 -8.98 4.58 12.63
CA ARG A 21 -9.37 5.78 13.38
C ARG A 21 -10.16 5.46 14.64
N ASP A 22 -10.94 4.39 14.60
CA ASP A 22 -11.72 3.88 15.74
C ASP A 22 -10.85 3.10 16.76
N GLY A 23 -9.54 3.02 16.52
CA GLY A 23 -8.56 2.44 17.44
C GLY A 23 -8.24 0.96 17.19
N LEU A 24 -8.70 0.38 16.07
CA LEU A 24 -8.27 -0.95 15.67
C LEU A 24 -6.80 -0.92 15.26
N VAL A 25 -6.00 -1.81 15.84
CA VAL A 25 -4.58 -1.93 15.51
C VAL A 25 -4.43 -2.49 14.09
N TYR A 26 -3.76 -1.75 13.22
CA TYR A 26 -3.35 -2.19 11.88
C TYR A 26 -1.91 -2.70 11.91
N VAL A 27 -1.69 -3.93 11.45
CA VAL A 27 -0.37 -4.52 11.29
C VAL A 27 -0.12 -4.74 9.80
N GLY A 28 0.79 -3.96 9.23
CA GLY A 28 1.18 -4.06 7.83
C GLY A 28 2.55 -4.72 7.67
N GLU A 29 2.62 -5.77 6.87
CA GLU A 29 3.88 -6.40 6.45
C GLU A 29 4.14 -6.11 4.97
N SER A 30 5.37 -5.73 4.59
CA SER A 30 5.77 -5.53 3.19
C SER A 30 4.77 -4.65 2.43
N ALA A 31 4.05 -5.19 1.43
CA ALA A 31 3.00 -4.49 0.70
C ALA A 31 1.90 -3.90 1.59
N GLY A 32 1.55 -4.57 2.70
CA GLY A 32 0.60 -4.07 3.70
C GLY A 32 1.13 -2.83 4.43
N ALA A 33 2.44 -2.75 4.67
CA ALA A 33 3.04 -1.53 5.22
C ALA A 33 3.04 -0.41 4.16
N ILE A 34 3.45 -0.71 2.92
CA ILE A 34 3.52 0.24 1.81
C ILE A 34 2.18 0.95 1.54
N ILE A 35 1.06 0.22 1.57
CA ILE A 35 -0.26 0.83 1.28
C ILE A 35 -0.71 1.85 2.33
N THR A 36 -0.04 1.96 3.48
CA THR A 36 -0.34 3.02 4.47
C THR A 36 0.12 4.40 4.00
N ALA A 37 1.08 4.47 3.08
CA ALA A 37 1.58 5.73 2.52
C ALA A 37 0.52 6.40 1.62
N LYS A 38 0.77 7.67 1.30
CA LYS A 38 -0.09 8.47 0.41
C LYS A 38 -0.18 7.91 -1.01
N ASP A 39 0.94 7.44 -1.56
CA ASP A 39 1.05 6.90 -2.90
C ASP A 39 2.06 5.75 -2.94
N ILE A 40 1.79 4.71 -3.75
CA ILE A 40 2.64 3.51 -3.83
C ILE A 40 3.45 3.39 -5.14
N ASP A 41 3.43 4.39 -6.03
CA ASP A 41 4.10 4.29 -7.35
C ASP A 41 5.63 4.16 -7.22
N TYR A 42 6.22 4.66 -6.12
CA TYR A 42 7.64 4.47 -5.82
C TYR A 42 8.03 2.99 -5.73
N ASN A 43 7.10 2.11 -5.34
CA ASN A 43 7.35 0.69 -5.18
C ASN A 43 7.46 -0.08 -6.50
N LYS A 44 7.27 0.58 -7.67
CA LYS A 44 7.46 -0.04 -8.99
C LYS A 44 8.88 -0.53 -9.28
N LEU A 45 9.84 -0.15 -8.44
CA LEU A 45 11.20 -0.67 -8.49
C LEU A 45 11.28 -2.10 -7.94
N MET A 46 10.37 -2.48 -7.03
CA MET A 46 10.34 -3.80 -6.37
C MET A 46 9.18 -4.67 -6.87
N ASP A 47 7.97 -4.12 -6.93
CA ASP A 47 6.78 -4.85 -7.38
C ASP A 47 6.48 -4.57 -8.86
N ASP A 48 6.17 -5.63 -9.60
CA ASP A 48 5.60 -5.49 -10.94
C ASP A 48 4.22 -4.82 -10.88
N LYS A 49 4.07 -3.66 -11.54
CA LYS A 49 2.80 -2.94 -11.64
C LYS A 49 1.82 -3.61 -12.62
N THR A 50 2.32 -4.37 -13.59
CA THR A 50 1.52 -4.96 -14.68
C THR A 50 0.55 -6.04 -14.20
N VAL A 51 0.80 -6.63 -13.03
CA VAL A 51 -0.14 -7.58 -12.39
C VAL A 51 -1.44 -6.93 -11.92
N ALA A 52 -1.46 -5.59 -11.77
CA ALA A 52 -2.60 -4.82 -11.31
C ALA A 52 -3.29 -4.10 -12.49
N THR A 53 -3.83 -4.88 -13.42
CA THR A 53 -4.39 -4.40 -14.70
C THR A 53 -5.64 -3.51 -14.57
N GLU A 54 -6.36 -3.60 -13.46
CA GLU A 54 -7.58 -2.82 -13.16
C GLU A 54 -7.30 -1.64 -12.22
N LEU A 55 -6.04 -1.42 -11.79
CA LEU A 55 -5.70 -0.35 -10.86
C LEU A 55 -5.67 1.02 -11.58
N SER A 56 -6.65 1.86 -11.28
CA SER A 56 -6.79 3.20 -11.89
C SER A 56 -5.74 4.21 -11.41
N ASP A 57 -5.29 4.08 -10.16
CA ASP A 57 -4.35 5.01 -9.54
C ASP A 57 -3.64 4.36 -8.33
N THR A 58 -2.54 4.95 -7.90
CA THR A 58 -1.64 4.42 -6.86
C THR A 58 -1.82 5.07 -5.49
N ALA A 59 -2.87 5.89 -5.29
CA ALA A 59 -3.16 6.47 -3.99
C ALA A 59 -3.47 5.36 -2.97
N GLY A 60 -2.73 5.36 -1.86
CA GLY A 60 -2.84 4.39 -0.78
C GLY A 60 -3.89 4.80 0.25
N LEU A 61 -3.67 4.38 1.50
CA LEU A 61 -4.53 4.73 2.63
C LEU A 61 -4.28 6.17 3.12
N ASP A 62 -3.07 6.72 2.91
CA ASP A 62 -2.70 8.06 3.41
C ASP A 62 -2.86 8.16 4.95
N GLU A 63 -2.38 7.15 5.66
CA GLU A 63 -2.44 7.03 7.13
C GLU A 63 -1.11 7.38 7.81
N VAL A 64 -0.03 7.51 7.05
CA VAL A 64 1.29 7.96 7.53
C VAL A 64 1.85 9.06 6.63
N GLU A 65 2.60 9.99 7.23
CA GLU A 65 3.20 11.14 6.51
C GLU A 65 4.52 10.80 5.78
N PHE A 66 4.92 9.53 5.78
CA PHE A 66 6.16 9.03 5.19
C PHE A 66 5.91 7.84 4.25
N TYR A 67 6.90 7.52 3.43
CA TYR A 67 6.86 6.38 2.51
C TYR A 67 7.75 5.26 3.06
N ILE A 68 7.14 4.10 3.30
CA ILE A 68 7.83 2.96 3.91
C ILE A 68 8.61 2.22 2.82
N LEU A 69 9.93 2.09 2.98
CA LEU A 69 10.75 1.23 2.13
C LEU A 69 11.03 -0.08 2.89
N PRO A 70 10.26 -1.16 2.66
CA PRO A 70 10.58 -2.45 3.25
C PRO A 70 11.86 -3.02 2.62
N HIS A 71 12.46 -4.01 3.28
CA HIS A 71 13.64 -4.74 2.79
C HIS A 71 14.83 -3.83 2.47
N TYR A 72 14.99 -2.73 3.20
CA TYR A 72 16.14 -1.85 3.06
C TYR A 72 17.45 -2.63 3.31
N GLY A 73 18.39 -2.56 2.36
CA GLY A 73 19.61 -3.36 2.37
C GLY A 73 19.49 -4.72 1.67
N GLU A 74 18.36 -5.02 1.05
CA GLU A 74 18.14 -6.17 0.15
C GLU A 74 17.89 -5.66 -1.28
N GLU A 75 18.18 -6.48 -2.30
CA GLU A 75 17.91 -6.12 -3.70
C GLU A 75 16.41 -5.84 -3.88
N PRO A 76 16.00 -4.76 -4.59
CA PRO A 76 16.79 -3.82 -5.41
C PRO A 76 17.33 -2.57 -4.67
N PHE A 77 17.30 -2.55 -3.33
CA PHE A 77 17.63 -1.40 -2.49
C PHE A 77 18.92 -1.57 -1.67
N THR A 78 19.91 -2.27 -2.26
CA THR A 78 21.27 -2.48 -1.73
C THR A 78 22.23 -1.33 -2.01
#